data_AF-F0Y848-F1
#
_entry.id   AF-F0Y848-F1
#
_cell.length_a   1.000
_cell.length_b   1.000
_cell.length_c   1.000
_cell.angle_alpha   90.00
_cell.angle_beta   90.00
_cell.angle_gamma   90.00
#
_symmetry.space_group_name_H-M   'P 1'
#
loop_
_entity.id
_entity.type
_entity.pdbx_description
1 polymer ?
#
loop_
_entity_poly.entity_id
_entity_poly.type
_entity_poly.pdbx_seq_one_letter_code
_entity_poly.pdbx_strand_id
1 'polypeptide(L)' 'MAELAQPPDHFACPLTFELMVDPVVDPTSGTTYEKAAIVEWLTKNATSPVSGAALRPSQLVPNLALRNAID' A
#
# COMPACT_ATOMS: atom_id res chain seq x y z
N MET A 1 27.11 -15.21 -0.33
CA MET A 1 25.69 -15.36 -0.74
C MET A 1 25.20 -13.94 -0.95
N ALA A 2 24.75 -13.59 -2.16
CA ALA A 2 24.24 -12.25 -2.40
C ALA A 2 22.94 -12.11 -1.60
N GLU A 3 22.98 -11.33 -0.53
CA GLU A 3 21.79 -10.80 0.10
C GLU A 3 21.11 -9.96 -0.99
N LEU A 4 20.15 -10.57 -1.69
CA LEU A 4 19.30 -9.84 -2.63
C LEU A 4 18.71 -8.72 -1.79
N ALA A 5 19.14 -7.48 -2.05
CA ALA A 5 18.65 -6.29 -1.39
C ALA A 5 17.13 -6.29 -1.59
N GLN A 6 16.41 -6.87 -0.63
CA GLN A 6 14.97 -6.83 -0.62
C GLN A 6 14.67 -5.34 -0.57
N PRO A 7 13.85 -4.81 -1.50
CA PRO A 7 13.43 -3.43 -1.39
C PRO A 7 12.91 -3.25 0.03
N PRO A 8 13.33 -2.20 0.77
CA PRO A 8 12.89 -2.00 2.15
C PRO A 8 11.39 -2.28 2.24
N ASP A 9 10.93 -3.07 3.22
CA ASP A 9 9.56 -3.59 3.27
C ASP A 9 8.48 -2.51 3.07
N HIS A 10 8.84 -1.25 3.32
CA HIS A 10 8.07 -0.04 3.05
C HIS A 10 7.75 0.25 1.56
N PHE A 11 8.43 -0.38 0.59
CA PHE A 11 8.17 -0.25 -0.85
C PHE A 11 7.34 -1.40 -1.42
N ALA A 12 7.18 -2.48 -0.67
CA ALA A 12 6.32 -3.59 -1.04
C ALA A 12 4.90 -3.38 -0.49
N CYS A 13 3.90 -3.70 -1.30
CA CYS A 13 2.52 -3.66 -0.87
C CYS A 13 2.26 -4.78 0.16
N PRO A 14 1.70 -4.50 1.34
CA PRO A 14 1.44 -5.53 2.36
C PRO A 14 0.32 -6.51 1.99
N LEU A 15 -0.43 -6.25 0.91
CA LEU A 15 -1.47 -7.15 0.38
C LEU A 15 -0.92 -8.13 -0.67
N THR A 16 -0.09 -7.64 -1.60
CA THR A 16 0.43 -8.45 -2.72
C THR A 16 1.86 -8.92 -2.51
N PHE A 17 2.58 -8.34 -1.55
CA PHE A 17 4.01 -8.53 -1.30
C PHE A 17 4.90 -8.19 -2.51
N GLU A 18 4.38 -7.37 -3.42
CA GLU A 18 5.07 -6.91 -4.64
C GLU A 18 5.38 -5.41 -4.55
N LEU A 19 6.35 -4.96 -5.35
CA LEU A 19 6.69 -3.55 -5.48
C LEU A 19 5.47 -2.73 -5.89
N MET A 20 5.21 -1.62 -5.19
CA MET A 20 4.09 -0.74 -5.51
C MET A 20 4.37 0.07 -6.79
N VAL A 21 3.42 0.07 -7.72
CA VAL A 21 3.44 0.87 -8.95
C VAL A 21 2.63 2.14 -8.77
N ASP A 22 1.44 2.04 -8.16
CA ASP A 22 0.59 3.20 -7.82
C ASP A 22 0.35 3.21 -6.29
N PRO A 23 1.36 3.62 -5.51
CA PRO A 23 1.27 3.60 -4.05
C PRO A 23 0.22 4.61 -3.56
N VAL A 24 -0.73 4.13 -2.75
CA VAL A 24 -1.77 4.93 -2.09
C VAL A 24 -1.69 4.73 -0.58
N VAL A 25 -1.75 5.81 0.17
CA VAL A 25 -1.70 5.82 1.63
C VAL A 25 -3.10 5.86 2.23
N ASP A 26 -3.31 5.05 3.27
CA ASP A 26 -4.41 5.25 4.20
C ASP A 26 -4.05 6.43 5.13
N PRO A 27 -4.77 7.57 5.07
CA PRO A 27 -4.47 8.73 5.90
C PRO A 27 -4.72 8.48 7.40
N THR A 28 -5.47 7.42 7.74
CA THR A 28 -5.81 7.10 9.14
C THR A 28 -4.67 6.37 9.83
N SER A 29 -4.13 5.33 9.17
CA SER A 29 -3.07 4.48 9.74
C SER A 29 -1.68 4.87 9.25
N GLY A 30 -1.57 5.61 8.14
CA GLY A 30 -0.29 5.97 7.49
C GLY A 30 0.31 4.86 6.63
N THR A 31 -0.39 3.73 6.47
CA THR A 31 0.10 2.58 5.69
C THR A 31 -0.10 2.80 4.20
N THR A 32 0.91 2.46 3.39
CA THR A 32 0.84 2.56 1.93
C THR A 32 0.56 1.19 1.31
N TYR A 33 -0.29 1.17 0.29
CA TYR A 33 -0.74 -0.01 -0.43
C TYR A 33 -0.65 0.23 -1.94
N GLU A 34 -0.60 -0.84 -2.71
CA GLU A 34 -0.87 -0.77 -4.15
C GLU A 34 -2.36 -0.46 -4.37
N LYS A 35 -2.66 0.56 -5.18
CA LYS A 35 -4.02 1.03 -5.45
C LYS A 35 -4.94 -0.08 -5.92
N ALA A 36 -4.51 -0.88 -6.89
CA ALA A 36 -5.34 -1.96 -7.42
C ALA A 36 -5.73 -2.96 -6.32
N ALA A 37 -4.75 -3.34 -5.48
CA ALA A 37 -4.93 -4.32 -4.42
C ALA A 37 -5.86 -3.81 -3.30
N ILE A 38 -5.63 -2.58 -2.82
CA ILE A 38 -6.46 -2.02 -1.74
C ILE A 38 -7.87 -1.70 -2.22
N VAL A 39 -8.06 -1.27 -3.47
CA VAL A 39 -9.41 -1.03 -4.03
C VAL A 39 -10.20 -2.35 -4.15
N GLU A 40 -9.56 -3.44 -4.57
CA GLU A 40 -10.22 -4.75 -4.60
C GLU A 40 -10.57 -5.22 -3.18
N TRP A 41 -9.63 -5.08 -2.24
CA TRP A 41 -9.88 -5.40 -0.84
C TRP A 41 -11.07 -4.62 -0.29
N LEU A 42 -11.11 -3.31 -0.53
CA LEU A 42 -12.16 -2.41 -0.05
C LEU A 42 -13.53 -2.62 -0.71
N THR A 43 -13.56 -3.33 -1.84
CA THR A 43 -14.82 -3.76 -2.47
C THR A 43 -15.48 -4.88 -1.66
N LYS A 44 -14.68 -5.70 -0.97
CA LYS A 44 -15.16 -6.83 -0.16
C LYS A 44 -15.20 -6.52 1.34
N ASN A 45 -14.29 -5.66 1.82
CA ASN A 45 -14.07 -5.36 3.23
C ASN A 45 -13.98 -3.85 3.44
N ALA A 46 -14.86 -3.22 4.22
CA ALA A 46 -14.80 -1.78 4.49
C ALA A 46 -13.74 -1.37 5.53
N THR A 47 -12.62 -2.08 5.60
CA THR A 47 -11.58 -1.92 6.63
C THR A 47 -10.18 -2.02 6.02
N SER A 48 -9.19 -1.42 6.68
CA SER A 48 -7.79 -1.58 6.35
C SER A 48 -7.32 -3.01 6.67
N PRO A 49 -6.60 -3.68 5.76
CA PRO A 49 -6.10 -5.04 5.99
C PRO A 49 -5.02 -5.12 7.08
N VAL A 50 -4.33 -4.02 7.40
CA VAL A 50 -3.23 -4.01 8.37
C VAL A 50 -3.70 -3.51 9.74
N SER A 51 -4.44 -2.40 9.78
CA SER A 51 -4.89 -1.81 11.05
C SER A 51 -6.26 -2.29 11.50
N GLY A 52 -7.04 -2.92 10.61
CA GLY A 52 -8.45 -3.29 10.86
C GLY A 52 -9.38 -2.08 11.00
N ALA A 53 -8.88 -0.85 10.85
CA ALA A 53 -9.67 0.37 10.97
C ALA A 53 -10.61 0.54 9.78
N ALA A 54 -11.76 1.20 9.98
CA ALA A 54 -12.69 1.49 8.88
C ALA A 54 -12.01 2.35 7.81
N LEU A 55 -12.03 1.87 6.56
CA LEU A 55 -11.36 2.50 5.44
C LEU A 55 -12.25 2.43 4.20
N ARG A 56 -12.27 3.50 3.42
CA ARG A 56 -13.01 3.57 2.15
C ARG A 56 -12.09 3.93 1.00
N PRO A 57 -12.37 3.47 -0.24
CA PRO A 57 -11.54 3.79 -1.40
C PRO A 57 -11.38 5.29 -1.63
N SER A 58 -12.42 6.07 -1.32
CA SER A 58 -12.43 7.53 -1.44
C SER A 58 -11.55 8.27 -0.43
N GLN A 59 -11.10 7.58 0.63
CA GLN A 59 -10.21 8.15 1.65
C GLN A 59 -8.73 7.94 1.31
N LEU A 60 -8.43 7.05 0.36
CA LEU A 60 -7.05 6.77 -0.04
C LEU A 60 -6.43 7.98 -0.72
N VAL A 61 -5.20 8.30 -0.34
CA VAL A 61 -4.45 9.43 -0.90
C VAL A 61 -3.25 8.88 -1.69
N PRO A 62 -2.96 9.35 -2.91
CA PRO A 62 -1.76 8.92 -3.64
C PRO A 62 -0.48 9.32 -2.90
N ASN A 63 0.44 8.38 -2.70
CA ASN A 63 1.75 8.62 -2.09
C ASN A 63 2.80 8.90 -3.18
N LEU A 64 2.80 10.14 -3.69
CA LEU A 64 3.71 10.56 -4.75
C LEU A 64 5.18 10.54 -4.32
N ALA A 65 5.47 10.77 -3.03
CA ALA A 65 6.82 10.71 -2.51
C ALA A 65 7.39 9.30 -2.61
N LEU A 66 6.60 8.29 -2.23
CA LEU A 66 7.01 6.89 -2.36
C LEU A 66 7.10 6.47 -3.83
N ARG A 67 6.15 6.91 -4.66
CA ARG A 67 6.20 6.65 -6.10
C ARG A 67 7.50 7.14 -6.75
N ASN A 68 7.94 8.35 -6.40
CA ASN A 68 9.20 8.93 -6.90
C ASN A 68 10.45 8.27 -6.30
N ALA A 69 10.35 7.62 -5.16
CA ALA A 69 11.47 6.92 -4.52
C ALA A 69 11.66 5.49 -5.05
N ILE A 70 10.65 4.95 -5.74
CA ILE A 70 10.69 3.64 -6.40
C ILE A 70 11.25 3.75 -7.83
N ASP A 71 11.14 4.93 -8.46
CA ASP A 71 11.66 5.26 -9.81
C ASP A 71 13.17 5.54 -9.79
#